data_AF-A0A2R5EN37-F1
#
_entry.id   AF-A0A2R5EN37-F1
#
_cell.length_a   1.000
_cell.length_b   1.000
_cell.length_c   1.000
_cell.angle_alpha   90.00
_cell.angle_beta   90.00
_cell.angle_gamma   90.00
#
_symmetry.space_group_name_H-M   'P 1'
#
loop_
_entity.id
_entity.type
_entity.pdbx_description
1 polymer ?
#
loop_
_entity_poly.entity_id
_entity_poly.type
_entity_poly.pdbx_seq_one_letter_code
_entity_poly.pdbx_strand_id
1 'polypeptide(L)' 'MSSIRGEYAKLLLLSDQLSQEEKDKQFSTLMTEMERKYHIQALRNETFNQENPDVMRIYLELSQARATI' A
#
# COMPACT_ATOMS: atom_id res chain seq x y z
N MET A 1 15.77 7.01 -4.95
CA MET A 1 14.75 5.97 -4.69
C MET A 1 13.63 6.58 -3.87
N SER A 2 12.39 6.60 -4.36
CA SER A 2 11.24 7.05 -3.57
C SER A 2 10.97 6.08 -2.42
N SER A 3 10.61 6.60 -1.25
CA SER A 3 10.14 5.78 -0.14
C SER A 3 8.66 5.47 -0.32
N ILE A 4 8.23 4.28 0.13
CA ILE A 4 6.81 3.85 0.04
C ILE A 4 5.87 4.84 0.72
N ARG A 5 6.34 5.52 1.79
CA ARG A 5 5.60 6.62 2.43
C ARG A 5 5.34 7.79 1.48
N GLY A 6 6.33 8.16 0.67
CA GLY A 6 6.21 9.25 -0.29
C GLY A 6 5.28 8.90 -1.45
N GLU A 7 5.29 7.65 -1.90
CA GLU A 7 4.37 7.16 -2.93
C GLU A 7 2.94 7.09 -2.43
N TYR A 8 2.74 6.56 -1.22
CA TYR A 8 1.44 6.54 -0.56
C TYR A 8 0.86 7.95 -0.37
N ALA A 9 1.66 8.91 0.12
CA ALA A 9 1.20 10.29 0.30
C ALA A 9 0.81 10.97 -1.03
N LYS A 10 1.57 10.75 -2.10
CA LYS A 10 1.21 11.24 -3.44
C LYS A 10 -0.10 10.62 -3.92
N LEU A 11 -0.27 9.32 -3.69
CA LEU A 11 -1.48 8.60 -4.05
C LEU A 11 -2.71 9.14 -3.34
N LEU A 12 -2.62 9.42 -2.04
CA LEU A 12 -3.71 10.06 -1.29
C LEU A 12 -4.07 11.44 -1.84
N LEU A 13 -3.06 12.29 -2.11
CA LEU A 13 -3.27 13.64 -2.65
C LEU A 13 -3.92 13.64 -4.03
N LEU A 14 -3.58 12.66 -4.87
CA LEU A 14 -4.15 12.51 -6.21
C LEU A 14 -5.49 11.79 -6.19
N SER A 15 -5.78 11.00 -5.15
CA SER A 15 -6.98 10.17 -5.11
C SER A 15 -8.25 10.99 -5.25
N ASP A 16 -8.37 12.17 -4.65
CA ASP A 16 -9.59 12.99 -4.77
C ASP A 16 -9.89 13.46 -6.21
N GLN A 17 -8.91 13.39 -7.10
CA GLN A 17 -9.03 13.76 -8.52
C GLN A 17 -9.17 12.56 -9.45
N LEU A 18 -9.00 11.34 -8.94
CA LEU A 18 -9.03 10.10 -9.71
C LEU A 18 -10.40 9.42 -9.60
N SER A 19 -10.80 8.76 -10.68
CA SER A 19 -11.94 7.83 -10.66
C SER A 19 -11.66 6.64 -9.73
N GLN A 20 -12.71 5.96 -9.28
CA GLN A 20 -12.56 4.79 -8.41
C GLN A 20 -11.71 3.68 -9.08
N GLU A 21 -11.89 3.46 -10.38
CA GLU A 21 -11.11 2.47 -11.15
C GLU A 21 -9.61 2.81 -11.15
N GLU A 22 -9.28 4.10 -11.32
CA GLU A 22 -7.89 4.56 -11.28
C GLU A 22 -7.29 4.43 -9.87
N LYS A 23 -8.06 4.72 -8.82
CA LYS A 23 -7.63 4.50 -7.42
C LYS A 23 -7.29 3.04 -7.20
N ASP A 24 -8.18 2.13 -7.59
CA ASP A 24 -8.01 0.70 -7.38
C ASP A 24 -6.78 0.17 -8.12
N LYS A 25 -6.54 0.65 -9.34
CA LYS A 25 -5.35 0.30 -10.13
C LYS A 25 -4.06 0.81 -9.48
N GLN A 26 -4.04 2.06 -9.03
CA GLN A 26 -2.85 2.65 -8.41
C GLN A 26 -2.56 2.02 -7.05
N PHE A 27 -3.58 1.77 -6.23
CA PHE A 27 -3.42 1.07 -4.95
C PHE A 27 -2.94 -0.37 -5.15
N SER A 28 -3.48 -1.10 -6.15
CA SER A 28 -2.99 -2.45 -6.49
C SER A 28 -1.52 -2.45 -6.94
N THR A 29 -1.11 -1.41 -7.67
CA THR A 29 0.27 -1.25 -8.13
C THR A 29 1.20 -1.03 -6.94
N LEU A 30 0.86 -0.10 -6.04
CA LEU A 30 1.65 0.18 -4.84
C LEU A 30 1.74 -1.04 -3.91
N MET A 31 0.64 -1.77 -3.72
CA MET A 31 0.66 -3.03 -2.95
C MET A 31 1.61 -4.07 -3.59
N THR A 32 1.57 -4.24 -4.91
CA THR A 32 2.48 -5.16 -5.62
C THR A 32 3.95 -4.76 -5.44
N GLU A 33 4.25 -3.47 -5.46
CA GLU A 33 5.61 -2.96 -5.22
C GLU A 33 6.06 -3.20 -3.78
N MET A 34 5.16 -2.99 -2.81
CA MET A 34 5.41 -3.32 -1.40
C MET A 34 5.70 -4.82 -1.21
N GLU A 35 4.89 -5.69 -1.82
CA GLU A 35 5.07 -7.15 -1.76
C GLU A 35 6.42 -7.59 -2.33
N ARG A 36 6.82 -7.02 -3.47
CA ARG A 36 8.12 -7.31 -4.09
C ARG A 36 9.28 -6.80 -3.24
N LYS A 37 9.20 -5.57 -2.75
CA LYS A 37 10.30 -4.89 -2.05
C LYS A 37 10.53 -5.44 -0.65
N TYR A 38 9.46 -5.79 0.05
CA TYR A 38 9.50 -6.22 1.44
C TYR A 38 9.26 -7.72 1.61
N HIS A 39 9.12 -8.45 0.50
CA HIS A 39 8.77 -9.88 0.52
C HIS A 39 7.57 -10.15 1.44
N ILE A 40 6.56 -9.26 1.37
CA ILE A 40 5.32 -9.40 2.14
C ILE A 40 4.55 -10.56 1.51
N GLN A 41 4.92 -11.78 1.86
CA GLN A 41 4.06 -12.94 1.73
C GLN A 41 2.93 -12.71 2.73
N ALA A 42 1.89 -11.99 2.29
CA ALA A 42 0.66 -11.70 3.01
C ALA A 42 0.66 -12.18 4.48
N LEU A 43 1.14 -11.31 5.37
CA LEU A 43 1.02 -11.45 6.83
C LEU A 43 1.78 -12.60 7.54
N ARG A 44 2.59 -13.41 6.85
CA ARG A 44 3.26 -14.57 7.51
C ARG A 44 4.62 -14.31 8.16
N ASN A 45 5.16 -13.08 8.07
CA ASN A 45 6.44 -12.74 8.71
C ASN A 45 6.24 -11.81 9.91
N GLU A 46 5.97 -12.39 11.08
CA GLU A 46 5.70 -11.64 12.32
C GLU A 46 6.86 -10.72 12.73
N THR A 47 8.11 -11.17 12.59
CA THR A 47 9.30 -10.36 12.89
C THR A 47 9.37 -9.13 12.00
N PHE A 48 9.18 -9.29 10.69
CA PHE A 48 9.15 -8.16 9.77
C PHE A 48 8.03 -7.18 10.10
N ASN A 49 6.84 -7.69 10.44
CA ASN A 49 5.69 -6.88 10.81
C ASN A 49 5.97 -6.04 12.07
N GLN A 50 6.66 -6.62 13.07
CA GLN A 50 7.05 -5.92 14.29
C GLN A 50 8.13 -4.86 14.04
N GLU A 51 9.08 -5.13 13.15
CA GLU A 51 10.16 -4.21 12.81
C GLU A 51 9.72 -3.08 11.86
N ASN A 52 8.65 -3.28 11.09
CA ASN A 52 8.17 -2.35 10.08
C ASN A 52 6.66 -2.01 10.23
N PRO A 53 6.22 -1.52 11.40
CA PRO A 53 4.80 -1.29 11.69
C PRO A 53 4.17 -0.28 10.71
N ASP A 54 4.94 0.70 10.25
CA ASP A 54 4.45 1.70 9.29
C ASP A 54 4.18 1.13 7.90
N VAL A 55 5.03 0.21 7.43
CA VAL A 55 4.85 -0.46 6.14
C VAL A 55 3.59 -1.32 6.18
N MET A 56 3.39 -2.04 7.30
CA MET A 56 2.20 -2.85 7.50
C MET A 56 0.94 -2.01 7.64
N ARG A 57 0.99 -0.86 8.34
CA ARG A 57 -0.12 0.07 8.42
C ARG A 57 -0.56 0.53 7.03
N ILE A 58 0.39 0.99 6.19
CA ILE A 58 0.09 1.43 4.82
C ILE A 58 -0.50 0.29 3.98
N TYR A 59 0.07 -0.93 4.09
CA TYR A 59 -0.42 -2.09 3.35
C TYR A 59 -1.87 -2.44 3.73
N LEU A 60 -2.18 -2.41 5.03
CA LEU A 60 -3.54 -2.65 5.53
C LEU A 60 -4.52 -1.55 5.10
N GLU A 61 -4.12 -0.28 5.17
CA GLU A 61 -4.93 0.86 4.71
C GLU A 61 -5.28 0.73 3.21
N LEU A 62 -4.29 0.40 2.37
CA LEU A 62 -4.51 0.15 0.93
C LEU A 62 -5.42 -1.05 0.68
N SER A 63 -5.25 -2.12 1.45
CA SER A 63 -6.08 -3.32 1.33
C SER A 63 -7.54 -3.03 1.71
N GLN A 64 -7.79 -2.26 2.76
CA GLN A 64 -9.13 -1.85 3.20
C GLN A 64 -9.80 -0.90 2.19
N ALA A 65 -9.04 0.06 1.66
CA ALA A 65 -9.53 0.99 0.65
C ALA A 65 -10.01 0.28 -0.61
N ARG A 66 -9.37 -0.85 -0.98
CA ARG A 66 -9.79 -1.70 -2.11
C ARG A 66 -10.95 -2.64 -1.79
N ALA A 67 -11.11 -3.05 -0.54
CA ALA A 67 -12.13 -4.01 -0.11
C ALA A 67 -13.52 -3.38 0.06
N THR A 68 -13.61 -2.04 0.03
CA THR A 68 -14.88 -1.33 0.12
C THR A 68 -15.53 -1.25 -1.27
N ILE A 69 -16.18 -2.34 -1.68
CA ILE A 69 -17.13 -2.41 -2.80
C ILE A 69 -18.46 -2.95 -2.26
#